data_AF-A0A937QDT7-F1
#
_entry.id   AF-A0A937QDT7-F1
#
_cell.length_a   1.000
_cell.length_b   1.000
_cell.length_c   1.000
_cell.angle_alpha   90.00
_cell.angle_beta   90.00
_cell.angle_gamma   90.00
#
_symmetry.space_group_name_H-M   'P 1'
#
loop_
_entity.id
_entity.type
_entity.pdbx_description
1 polymer ?
#
loop_
_entity_poly.entity_id
_entity_poly.type
_entity_poly.pdbx_seq_one_letter_code
_entity_poly.pdbx_strand_id
1 'polypeptide(L)'
;MQLRFATDLSAEEYVRREAWKEAKLDSCPIHPEGGCGFGKNGTYSRKYPEGTKIARWYCSIGHQTFSFLPDCLSARLPGALKEVENVIEKVEKSPSQEDAVERIRLDIFLPGALRWVRRRILPIRSALTMLIGLIPSMFSACDPTLSSFRCALCVTHVLPELRQHAGPFLHILPPPLGFGSRPGSKKIKNNPFQHKTGTDPPL
;
A
#
# COMPACT_ATOMS: atom_id res chain seq x y z
N MET A 1 -11.26 -5.17 5.79
CA MET A 1 -10.87 -3.75 5.61
C MET A 1 -9.45 -3.55 6.16
N GLN A 2 -8.65 -2.65 5.59
CA GLN A 2 -7.37 -2.24 6.17
C GLN A 2 -7.54 -0.90 6.90
N LEU A 3 -6.91 -0.78 8.06
CA LEU A 3 -6.88 0.42 8.89
C LEU A 3 -5.42 0.80 9.17
N ARG A 4 -5.20 2.07 9.49
CA ARG A 4 -3.87 2.63 9.76
C ARG A 4 -3.45 2.34 11.19
N PHE A 5 -2.38 1.57 11.37
CA PHE A 5 -1.66 1.50 12.64
C PHE A 5 -0.54 2.56 12.61
N ALA A 6 -0.76 3.68 13.30
CA ALA A 6 0.21 4.77 13.35
C ALA A 6 1.45 4.35 14.15
N THR A 7 2.62 4.46 13.53
CA THR A 7 3.91 4.08 14.14
C THR A 7 5.06 4.77 13.42
N ASP A 8 6.08 5.13 14.17
CA ASP A 8 7.36 5.69 13.72
C ASP A 8 8.42 4.61 13.44
N LEU A 9 8.11 3.34 13.73
CA LEU A 9 9.04 2.23 13.57
C LEU A 9 9.37 1.99 12.09
N SER A 10 10.62 1.64 11.81
CA SER A 10 10.97 1.04 10.51
C SER A 10 10.29 -0.34 10.35
N ALA A 11 10.29 -0.89 9.14
CA ALA A 11 9.71 -2.20 8.91
C ALA A 11 10.49 -3.31 9.64
N GLU A 12 11.81 -3.17 9.74
CA GLU A 12 12.70 -4.07 10.50
C GLU A 12 12.42 -3.97 11.99
N GLU A 13 12.28 -2.74 12.50
CA GLU A 13 12.02 -2.51 13.91
C GLU A 13 10.62 -2.99 14.33
N TYR A 14 9.63 -2.81 13.46
CA TYR A 14 8.29 -3.37 13.62
C TYR A 14 8.32 -4.89 13.81
N VAL A 15 9.14 -5.58 13.02
CA VAL A 15 9.33 -7.03 13.15
C VAL A 15 10.10 -7.38 14.41
N ARG A 16 11.24 -6.70 14.66
CA ARG A 16 12.11 -6.96 15.80
C ARG A 16 11.38 -6.84 17.14
N ARG A 17 10.53 -5.82 17.27
CA ARG A 17 9.72 -5.60 18.49
C ARG A 17 8.42 -6.40 18.52
N GLU A 18 8.09 -7.12 17.45
CA GLU A 18 6.79 -7.77 17.27
C GLU A 18 5.63 -6.80 17.53
N ALA A 19 5.71 -5.58 17.01
CA ALA A 19 4.82 -4.47 17.39
C ALA A 19 3.32 -4.73 17.13
N TRP A 20 2.97 -5.75 16.35
CA TRP A 20 1.59 -6.25 16.24
C TRP A 20 1.01 -6.77 17.57
N LYS A 21 1.85 -7.17 18.52
CA LYS A 21 1.42 -7.57 19.87
C LYS A 21 0.85 -6.38 20.63
N GLU A 22 1.50 -5.23 20.50
CA GLU A 22 1.14 -3.96 21.14
C GLU A 22 0.02 -3.20 20.42
N ALA A 23 -0.29 -3.57 19.17
CA ALA A 23 -1.37 -2.97 18.41
C ALA A 23 -2.72 -3.09 19.15
N LYS A 24 -3.38 -1.95 19.34
CA LYS A 24 -4.67 -1.78 20.03
C LYS A 24 -5.66 -1.05 19.13
N LEU A 25 -6.91 -1.50 19.17
CA LEU A 25 -8.04 -0.87 18.49
C LEU A 25 -9.22 -0.97 19.46
N ASP A 26 -9.50 0.14 20.13
CA ASP A 26 -10.35 0.16 21.33
C ASP A 26 -11.85 0.11 21.01
N SER A 27 -12.23 0.60 19.82
CA SER A 27 -13.62 0.63 19.38
C SER A 27 -13.79 0.03 17.98
N CYS A 28 -14.98 -0.51 17.74
CA CYS A 28 -15.33 -1.03 16.43
C CYS A 28 -15.53 0.14 15.45
N PRO A 29 -14.88 0.13 14.27
CA PRO A 29 -15.09 1.18 13.26
C PRO A 29 -16.51 1.25 12.69
N ILE A 30 -17.31 0.19 12.85
CA ILE A 30 -18.71 0.13 12.39
C ILE A 30 -19.68 0.47 13.53
N HIS A 31 -19.39 0.02 14.75
CA HIS A 31 -20.25 0.23 15.93
C HIS A 31 -19.43 0.84 17.08
N PRO A 32 -19.17 2.16 17.05
CA PRO A 32 -18.32 2.82 18.03
C PRO A 32 -18.81 2.68 19.48
N GLU A 33 -20.13 2.57 19.67
CA GLU A 33 -20.79 2.40 20.97
C GLU A 33 -20.58 1.00 21.59
N GLY A 34 -20.08 0.04 20.82
CA GLY A 34 -19.84 -1.33 21.29
C GLY A 34 -21.02 -2.28 21.08
N GLY A 35 -21.12 -3.33 21.92
CA GLY A 35 -22.18 -4.36 21.85
C GLY A 35 -22.07 -5.35 20.68
N CYS A 36 -21.15 -5.13 19.74
CA CYS A 36 -21.05 -5.88 18.49
C CYS A 36 -20.13 -7.12 18.51
N GLY A 37 -19.63 -7.50 19.68
CA GLY A 37 -18.67 -8.59 19.84
C GLY A 37 -17.30 -8.29 19.23
N PHE A 38 -16.93 -7.02 19.12
CA PHE A 38 -15.66 -6.61 18.51
C PHE A 38 -14.47 -7.03 19.36
N GLY A 39 -13.48 -7.68 18.73
CA GLY A 39 -12.31 -8.18 19.44
C GLY A 39 -11.14 -8.51 18.53
N LYS A 40 -9.96 -8.67 19.13
CA LYS A 40 -8.73 -9.05 18.45
C LYS A 40 -8.87 -10.47 17.88
N ASN A 41 -8.61 -10.63 16.59
CA ASN A 41 -8.76 -11.87 15.81
C ASN A 41 -7.40 -12.35 15.26
N GLY A 42 -6.43 -12.47 16.16
CA GLY A 42 -5.08 -12.94 15.86
C GLY A 42 -4.33 -12.05 14.86
N THR A 43 -3.49 -12.70 14.04
CA THR A 43 -2.64 -12.04 13.05
C THR A 43 -2.67 -12.76 11.70
N TYR A 44 -2.17 -12.12 10.64
CA TYR A 44 -1.75 -12.81 9.40
C TYR A 44 -0.33 -12.40 9.02
N SER A 45 0.41 -13.31 8.38
CA SER A 45 1.79 -13.06 7.95
C SER A 45 1.85 -12.31 6.62
N ARG A 46 2.89 -11.50 6.43
CA ARG A 46 3.28 -10.97 5.10
C ARG A 46 4.56 -11.64 4.63
N LYS A 47 4.75 -11.64 3.31
CA LYS A 47 5.95 -12.20 2.68
C LYS A 47 7.23 -11.41 3.01
N TYR A 48 7.13 -10.09 3.14
CA TYR A 48 8.29 -9.24 3.38
C TYR A 48 7.91 -7.98 4.19
N PRO A 49 8.76 -7.54 5.14
CA PRO A 49 9.94 -8.25 5.65
C PRO A 49 9.60 -9.62 6.27
N GLU A 50 10.56 -10.54 6.31
CA GLU A 50 10.35 -11.85 6.92
C GLU A 50 9.94 -11.71 8.39
N GLY A 51 9.10 -12.62 8.90
CA GLY A 51 8.58 -12.54 10.27
C GLY A 51 7.47 -11.50 10.48
N THR A 52 7.15 -10.67 9.47
CA THR A 52 6.06 -9.68 9.57
C THR A 52 4.72 -10.33 9.82
N LYS A 53 4.06 -9.93 10.91
CA LYS A 53 2.66 -10.26 11.21
C LYS A 53 1.85 -8.98 11.35
N ILE A 54 0.59 -9.01 10.92
CA ILE A 54 -0.33 -7.88 11.00
C ILE A 54 -1.49 -8.26 11.92
N ALA A 55 -1.73 -7.45 12.95
CA ALA A 55 -2.83 -7.64 13.88
C ALA A 55 -4.20 -7.45 13.20
N ARG A 56 -5.16 -8.28 13.60
CA ARG A 56 -6.53 -8.25 13.08
C ARG A 56 -7.54 -8.12 14.20
N TRP A 57 -8.67 -7.53 13.86
CA TRP A 57 -9.87 -7.50 14.67
C TRP A 57 -11.05 -7.99 13.85
N TYR A 58 -12.08 -8.49 14.52
CA TYR A 58 -13.31 -8.93 13.89
C TYR A 58 -14.50 -8.30 14.60
N CYS A 59 -15.48 -7.83 13.82
CA CYS A 59 -16.79 -7.42 14.29
C CYS A 59 -17.81 -8.48 13.91
N SER A 60 -18.46 -9.08 14.90
CA SER A 60 -19.40 -10.18 14.68
C SER A 60 -20.69 -9.69 14.00
N ILE A 61 -21.26 -8.57 14.46
CA ILE A 61 -22.48 -8.01 13.84
C ILE A 61 -22.19 -7.47 12.44
N GLY A 62 -21.08 -6.75 12.27
CA GLY A 62 -20.70 -6.18 10.97
C GLY A 62 -20.12 -7.21 10.00
N HIS A 63 -19.94 -8.46 10.44
CA HIS A 63 -19.28 -9.55 9.71
C HIS A 63 -18.01 -9.13 8.97
N GLN A 64 -17.21 -8.26 9.59
CA GLN A 64 -16.07 -7.63 8.95
C GLN A 64 -14.79 -7.78 9.76
N THR A 65 -13.72 -8.17 9.07
CA THR A 65 -12.36 -8.21 9.62
C THR A 65 -11.62 -6.91 9.30
N PHE A 66 -10.93 -6.36 10.29
CA PHE A 66 -10.08 -5.18 10.18
C PHE A 66 -8.62 -5.60 10.37
N SER A 67 -7.77 -5.27 9.41
CA SER A 67 -6.33 -5.49 9.47
C SER A 67 -5.63 -4.18 9.76
N PHE A 68 -4.85 -4.12 10.83
CA PHE A 68 -4.23 -2.88 11.31
C PHE A 68 -2.80 -2.78 10.76
N LEU A 69 -2.68 -2.18 9.56
CA LEU A 69 -1.44 -2.14 8.80
C LEU A 69 -0.56 -0.98 9.32
N PRO A 70 0.69 -1.23 9.73
CA PRO A 70 1.59 -0.18 10.20
C PRO A 70 2.02 0.76 9.08
N ASP A 71 2.27 2.02 9.44
CA ASP A 71 2.66 3.07 8.50
C ASP A 71 3.92 2.75 7.70
N CYS A 72 4.85 1.97 8.25
CA CYS A 72 6.06 1.57 7.53
C CYS A 72 5.81 0.57 6.39
N LEU A 73 4.67 -0.15 6.35
CA LEU A 73 4.42 -1.22 5.37
C LEU A 73 3.50 -0.82 4.21
N SER A 74 3.83 -1.22 3.00
CA SER A 74 3.02 -0.92 1.81
C SER A 74 1.68 -1.67 1.81
N ALA A 75 0.59 -1.00 1.44
CA ALA A 75 -0.71 -1.65 1.31
C ALA A 75 -0.76 -2.47 0.01
N ARG A 76 -1.23 -3.72 0.09
CA ARG A 76 -1.43 -4.64 -1.06
C ARG A 76 -0.22 -4.86 -1.99
N LEU A 77 0.97 -4.44 -1.58
CA LEU A 77 2.26 -4.79 -2.16
C LEU A 77 3.15 -5.43 -1.07
N PRO A 78 4.10 -6.31 -1.43
CA PRO A 78 5.12 -6.76 -0.49
C PRO A 78 6.05 -5.60 -0.08
N GLY A 79 6.50 -5.62 1.17
CA GLY A 79 7.56 -4.76 1.70
C GLY A 79 7.15 -3.39 2.22
N ALA A 80 8.15 -2.62 2.64
CA ALA A 80 8.00 -1.31 3.26
C ALA A 80 7.63 -0.21 2.24
N LEU A 81 7.04 0.88 2.71
CA LEU A 81 6.84 2.08 1.88
C LEU A 81 8.17 2.63 1.37
N LYS A 82 9.20 2.65 2.21
CA LYS A 82 10.55 3.10 1.87
C LYS A 82 11.17 2.27 0.73
N GLU A 83 10.93 0.96 0.69
CA GLU A 83 11.39 0.11 -0.43
C GLU A 83 10.67 0.45 -1.74
N VAL A 84 9.35 0.69 -1.68
CA VAL A 84 8.58 1.10 -2.85
C VAL A 84 9.09 2.45 -3.37
N GLU A 85 9.34 3.40 -2.48
CA GLU A 85 9.94 4.70 -2.81
C GLU A 85 11.31 4.56 -3.46
N ASN A 86 12.23 3.79 -2.87
CA ASN A 86 13.56 3.57 -3.42
C ASN A 86 13.52 3.01 -4.86
N VAL A 87 12.55 2.15 -5.17
CA VAL A 87 12.35 1.64 -6.53
C VAL A 87 11.89 2.75 -7.48
N ILE A 88 10.91 3.55 -7.06
CA ILE A 88 10.36 4.63 -7.90
C ILE A 88 11.41 5.71 -8.12
N GLU A 89 12.18 6.08 -7.11
CA GLU A 89 13.29 7.01 -7.24
C GLU A 89 14.33 6.59 -8.28
N LYS A 90 14.72 5.31 -8.26
CA LYS A 90 15.66 4.79 -9.26
C LYS A 90 15.09 4.95 -10.67
N VAL A 91 13.78 4.74 -10.83
CA VAL A 91 13.11 4.93 -12.13
C VAL A 91 13.01 6.40 -12.52
N GLU A 92 12.68 7.30 -11.58
CA GLU A 92 12.64 8.75 -11.83
C GLU A 92 14.00 9.33 -12.19
N LYS A 93 15.10 8.73 -11.72
CA LYS A 93 16.49 9.14 -12.01
C LYS A 93 17.08 8.47 -13.26
N SER A 94 16.41 7.47 -13.84
CA SER A 94 16.87 6.77 -15.03
C SER A 94 16.38 7.48 -16.31
N PRO A 95 17.12 7.39 -17.43
CA PRO A 95 16.67 7.93 -18.72
C PRO A 95 15.38 7.29 -19.25
N SER A 96 15.11 6.03 -18.88
CA SER A 96 13.91 5.29 -19.27
C SER A 96 13.53 4.24 -18.22
N GLN A 97 12.31 3.71 -18.31
CA GLN A 97 11.89 2.60 -17.44
C GLN A 97 12.69 1.32 -17.75
N GLU A 98 13.05 1.11 -19.01
CA GLU A 98 13.88 0.01 -19.51
C GLU A 98 15.28 0.04 -18.88
N ASP A 99 15.96 1.19 -18.88
CA ASP A 99 17.26 1.35 -18.20
C ASP A 99 17.14 1.12 -16.69
N ALA A 100 16.04 1.59 -16.07
CA ALA A 100 15.83 1.40 -14.65
C ALA A 100 15.64 -0.08 -14.28
N VAL A 101 14.84 -0.82 -15.05
CA VAL A 101 14.54 -2.23 -14.71
C VAL A 101 15.75 -3.13 -14.89
N GLU A 102 16.63 -2.84 -15.84
CA GLU A 102 17.92 -3.52 -16.01
C GLU A 102 18.82 -3.38 -14.77
N ARG A 103 18.62 -2.36 -13.93
CA ARG A 103 19.41 -2.16 -12.70
C ARG A 103 18.69 -2.63 -11.43
N ILE A 104 17.36 -2.67 -11.43
CA ILE A 104 16.56 -2.94 -10.22
C ILE A 104 16.14 -4.42 -10.13
N ARG A 105 15.83 -5.07 -11.26
CA ARG A 105 15.19 -6.39 -11.32
C ARG A 105 15.81 -7.28 -12.40
N LEU A 106 17.05 -7.68 -12.16
CA LEU A 106 17.83 -8.58 -13.01
C LEU A 106 17.34 -10.03 -13.01
N ASP A 107 16.55 -10.41 -12.01
CA ASP A 107 16.10 -11.79 -11.76
C ASP A 107 14.92 -12.24 -12.65
N ILE A 108 14.35 -11.33 -13.44
CA ILE A 108 13.16 -11.61 -14.27
C ILE A 108 13.29 -10.98 -15.66
N PHE A 109 12.68 -11.62 -16.65
CA PHE A 109 12.68 -11.13 -18.04
C PHE A 109 12.06 -9.72 -18.16
N LEU A 110 12.59 -8.90 -19.08
CA LEU A 110 12.32 -7.46 -19.20
C LEU A 110 10.81 -7.07 -19.16
N PRO A 111 9.91 -7.70 -19.93
CA PRO A 111 8.46 -7.44 -19.83
C PRO A 111 7.89 -7.67 -18.42
N GLY A 112 8.41 -8.68 -17.71
CA GLY A 112 8.05 -8.97 -16.32
C GLY A 112 8.53 -7.86 -15.38
N ALA A 113 9.77 -7.40 -15.57
CA ALA A 113 10.36 -6.31 -14.79
C ALA A 113 9.62 -4.99 -14.99
N LEU A 114 9.31 -4.64 -16.23
CA LEU A 114 8.51 -3.46 -16.57
C LEU A 114 7.11 -3.52 -15.94
N ARG A 115 6.41 -4.65 -16.04
CA ARG A 115 5.10 -4.82 -15.36
C ARG A 115 5.23 -4.69 -13.85
N TRP A 116 6.31 -5.24 -13.28
CA TRP A 116 6.55 -5.15 -11.85
C TRP A 116 6.72 -3.69 -11.41
N VAL A 117 7.57 -2.92 -12.10
CA VAL A 117 7.79 -1.49 -11.84
C VAL A 117 6.52 -0.66 -12.04
N ARG A 118 5.79 -0.86 -13.15
CA ARG A 118 4.54 -0.13 -13.44
C ARG A 118 3.48 -0.33 -12.35
N ARG A 119 3.40 -1.52 -11.76
CA ARG A 119 2.51 -1.81 -10.61
C ARG A 119 2.85 -1.03 -9.34
N ARG A 120 4.05 -0.42 -9.24
CA ARG A 120 4.46 0.47 -8.14
C ARG A 120 4.25 1.93 -8.52
N ILE A 121 4.70 2.31 -9.72
CA ILE A 121 4.67 3.71 -10.19
C ILE A 121 3.24 4.21 -10.37
N LEU A 122 2.41 3.50 -11.14
CA LEU A 122 1.10 4.03 -11.55
C LEU A 122 0.21 4.36 -10.34
N PRO A 123 0.07 3.47 -9.34
CA PRO A 123 -0.78 3.79 -8.20
C PRO A 123 -0.22 4.90 -7.31
N ILE A 124 1.10 5.00 -7.19
CA ILE A 124 1.73 6.12 -6.46
C ILE A 124 1.48 7.43 -7.17
N ARG A 125 1.71 7.52 -8.49
CA ARG A 125 1.41 8.74 -9.26
C ARG A 125 -0.05 9.15 -9.10
N SER A 126 -0.99 8.20 -9.19
CA SER A 126 -2.40 8.50 -8.92
C SER A 126 -2.66 9.01 -7.50
N ALA A 127 -2.01 8.42 -6.49
CA ALA A 127 -2.12 8.89 -5.10
C ALA A 127 -1.57 10.32 -4.93
N LEU A 128 -0.41 10.63 -5.53
CA LEU A 128 0.19 11.95 -5.51
C LEU A 128 -0.72 12.99 -6.18
N THR A 129 -1.27 12.68 -7.35
CA THR A 129 -2.25 13.56 -8.02
C THR A 129 -3.47 13.81 -7.14
N MET A 130 -4.00 12.78 -6.47
CA MET A 130 -5.12 12.96 -5.53
C MET A 130 -4.73 13.85 -4.35
N LEU A 131 -3.52 13.69 -3.81
CA LEU A 131 -3.05 14.48 -2.68
C LEU A 131 -2.89 15.97 -2.99
N ILE A 132 -2.46 16.32 -4.21
CA ILE A 132 -2.44 17.72 -4.67
C ILE A 132 -3.83 18.35 -4.54
N GLY A 133 -4.88 17.63 -4.95
CA GLY A 133 -6.26 18.10 -4.85
C GLY A 133 -6.87 18.04 -3.45
N LEU A 134 -6.47 17.07 -2.63
CA LEU A 134 -7.02 16.87 -1.28
C LEU A 134 -6.38 17.79 -0.22
N ILE A 135 -5.11 18.15 -0.40
CA ILE A 135 -4.34 18.97 0.53
C ILE A 135 -3.62 20.10 -0.23
N PRO A 136 -4.36 20.99 -0.92
CA PRO A 136 -3.78 22.01 -1.78
C PRO A 136 -2.92 23.00 -0.98
N SER A 137 -3.23 23.24 0.29
CA SER A 137 -2.43 24.12 1.17
C SER A 137 -0.97 23.68 1.33
N MET A 138 -0.68 22.39 1.13
CA MET A 138 0.68 21.85 1.21
C MET A 138 1.29 21.54 -0.16
N PHE A 139 0.45 21.14 -1.14
CA PHE A 139 0.94 20.50 -2.35
C PHE A 139 0.48 21.16 -3.66
N SER A 140 -0.11 22.36 -3.63
CA SER A 140 -0.59 23.03 -4.86
C SER A 140 0.50 23.29 -5.90
N ALA A 141 1.75 23.46 -5.46
CA ALA A 141 2.91 23.68 -6.33
C ALA A 141 3.66 22.38 -6.69
N CYS A 142 3.18 21.22 -6.23
CA CYS A 142 3.85 19.96 -6.49
C CYS A 142 3.45 19.36 -7.84
N ASP A 143 4.41 18.75 -8.50
CA ASP A 143 4.17 17.76 -9.55
C ASP A 143 3.89 16.38 -8.92
N PRO A 144 3.16 15.48 -9.60
CA PRO A 144 2.89 14.13 -9.11
C PRO A 144 4.10 13.19 -9.24
N THR A 145 5.23 13.59 -8.68
CA THR A 145 6.52 12.86 -8.61
C THR A 145 7.00 12.79 -7.16
N LEU A 146 7.81 11.78 -6.82
CA LEU A 146 8.37 11.70 -5.46
C LEU A 146 9.36 12.84 -5.21
N SER A 147 10.14 13.23 -6.22
CA SER A 147 11.08 14.35 -6.14
C SER A 147 10.40 15.68 -5.78
N SER A 148 9.25 16.01 -6.38
CA SER A 148 8.57 17.28 -6.10
C SER A 148 8.02 17.33 -4.67
N PHE A 149 7.36 16.26 -4.24
CA PHE A 149 6.87 16.14 -2.86
C PHE A 149 7.99 16.10 -1.82
N ARG A 150 9.15 15.55 -2.19
CA ARG A 150 10.35 15.58 -1.34
C ARG A 150 10.79 17.00 -1.05
N CYS A 151 10.88 17.82 -2.08
CA CYS A 151 11.26 19.22 -1.95
C CYS A 151 10.23 19.98 -1.11
N ALA A 152 8.93 19.73 -1.31
CA ALA A 152 7.88 20.40 -0.55
C ALA A 152 7.87 20.04 0.95
N LEU A 153 8.17 18.78 1.30
CA LEU A 153 8.18 18.31 2.68
C LEU A 153 9.54 18.44 3.39
N CYS A 154 10.62 18.68 2.64
CA CYS A 154 12.00 18.71 3.16
C CYS A 154 12.41 17.42 3.91
N VAL A 155 12.03 16.25 3.37
CA VAL A 155 12.29 14.94 4.00
C VAL A 155 13.13 14.03 3.12
N THR A 156 13.73 12.98 3.70
CA THR A 156 14.48 11.98 2.91
C THR A 156 13.55 10.96 2.24
N HIS A 157 12.52 10.51 2.96
CA HIS A 157 11.54 9.54 2.47
C HIS A 157 10.14 10.12 2.52
N VAL A 158 9.52 10.23 1.36
CA VAL A 158 8.28 10.94 1.12
C VAL A 158 7.07 10.06 1.40
N LEU A 159 7.08 8.78 1.01
CA LEU A 159 5.90 7.94 1.14
C LEU A 159 5.46 7.69 2.58
N PRO A 160 6.37 7.42 3.54
CA PRO A 160 6.00 7.30 4.96
C PRO A 160 5.37 8.59 5.50
N GLU A 161 6.00 9.74 5.21
CA GLU A 161 5.54 11.06 5.65
C GLU A 161 4.18 11.43 5.04
N LEU A 162 4.02 11.18 3.73
CA LEU A 162 2.75 11.37 3.06
C LEU A 162 1.63 10.54 3.67
N ARG A 163 1.91 9.31 4.10
CA ARG A 163 0.88 8.50 4.77
C ARG A 163 0.43 9.14 6.09
N GLN A 164 1.33 9.80 6.80
CA GLN A 164 0.98 10.52 8.03
C GLN A 164 0.05 11.69 7.73
N HIS A 165 0.44 12.57 6.82
CA HIS A 165 -0.36 13.74 6.41
C HIS A 165 -1.68 13.33 5.75
N ALA A 166 -1.69 12.23 5.00
CA ALA A 166 -2.86 11.71 4.32
C ALA A 166 -3.81 10.92 5.23
N GLY A 167 -3.57 10.85 6.55
CA GLY A 167 -4.32 10.06 7.51
C GLY A 167 -5.85 10.06 7.29
N PRO A 168 -6.51 11.24 7.22
CA PRO A 168 -7.95 11.35 6.98
C PRO A 168 -8.41 10.73 5.66
N PHE A 169 -7.54 10.70 4.64
CA PHE A 169 -7.85 10.32 3.26
C PHE A 169 -7.36 8.91 2.87
N LEU A 170 -6.69 8.17 3.76
CA LEU A 170 -6.12 6.87 3.41
C LEU A 170 -7.15 5.86 2.88
N HIS A 171 -8.42 5.97 3.29
CA HIS A 171 -9.49 5.09 2.85
C HIS A 171 -9.88 5.29 1.38
N ILE A 172 -9.69 6.48 0.81
CA ILE A 172 -9.94 6.78 -0.61
C ILE A 172 -8.68 6.68 -1.47
N LEU A 173 -7.50 6.88 -0.88
CA LEU A 173 -6.24 6.84 -1.62
C LEU A 173 -5.91 5.41 -2.07
N PRO A 174 -5.37 5.23 -3.29
CA PRO A 174 -5.05 3.92 -3.79
C PRO A 174 -3.84 3.31 -3.04
N PRO A 175 -3.78 1.97 -2.93
CA PRO A 175 -2.56 1.30 -2.51
C PRO A 175 -1.45 1.54 -3.55
N PRO A 176 -0.17 1.61 -3.14
CA PRO A 176 0.33 1.19 -1.84
C PRO A 176 0.28 2.23 -0.73
N LEU A 177 -0.01 3.50 -1.03
CA LEU A 177 -0.03 4.56 -0.02
C LEU A 177 -1.26 4.44 0.90
N GLY A 178 -2.47 4.38 0.31
CA GLY A 178 -3.72 4.21 1.03
C GLY A 178 -4.29 2.78 0.97
N PHE A 179 -5.55 2.64 1.40
CA PHE A 179 -6.28 1.38 1.54
C PHE A 179 -7.41 1.22 0.51
N GLY A 180 -7.66 2.25 -0.29
CA GLY A 180 -8.74 2.33 -1.26
C GLY A 180 -8.61 1.34 -2.42
N SER A 181 -9.45 1.54 -3.44
CA SER A 181 -9.43 0.73 -4.66
C SER A 181 -8.20 1.04 -5.51
N ARG A 182 -7.73 0.06 -6.29
CA ARG A 182 -6.64 0.31 -7.24
C ARG A 182 -7.14 1.22 -8.39
N PRO A 183 -6.32 2.15 -8.89
CA PRO A 183 -6.67 2.94 -10.06
C PRO A 183 -6.91 1.98 -11.24
N GLY A 184 -8.04 2.17 -11.94
CA GLY A 184 -8.43 1.31 -13.06
C GLY A 184 -9.18 0.03 -12.68
N SER A 185 -9.38 -0.30 -11.40
CA SER A 185 -10.21 -1.44 -10.99
C SER A 185 -11.71 -1.12 -10.93
N LYS A 186 -12.22 -0.25 -11.82
CA LYS A 186 -13.66 -0.29 -12.10
C LYS A 186 -13.91 -1.69 -12.63
N LYS A 187 -14.72 -2.49 -11.92
CA LYS A 187 -15.12 -3.83 -12.35
C LYS A 187 -15.56 -3.70 -13.82
N ILE A 188 -14.75 -4.20 -14.75
CA ILE A 188 -15.24 -4.53 -16.07
C ILE A 188 -16.32 -5.56 -15.77
N LYS A 189 -17.60 -5.18 -15.97
CA LYS A 189 -18.72 -6.12 -15.94
C LYS A 189 -18.27 -7.32 -16.76
N ASN A 190 -18.36 -8.53 -16.19
CA ASN A 190 -17.94 -9.79 -16.82
C ASN A 190 -18.18 -9.71 -18.33
N ASN A 191 -17.12 -9.69 -19.12
CA ASN A 191 -17.25 -9.73 -20.56
C ASN A 191 -17.72 -11.16 -20.88
N PRO A 192 -18.90 -11.37 -21.49
CA PRO A 192 -19.41 -12.72 -21.79
C PRO A 192 -18.50 -13.51 -22.75
N PHE A 193 -17.45 -12.88 -23.30
CA PHE A 193 -16.44 -13.46 -24.18
C PHE A 193 -15.20 -14.01 -23.47
N GLN A 194 -15.20 -14.22 -22.15
CA GLN A 194 -14.10 -14.94 -21.51
C GLN A 194 -14.25 -16.44 -21.79
N HIS A 195 -13.43 -16.96 -22.70
CA HIS A 195 -13.43 -18.39 -23.06
C HIS A 195 -13.07 -19.23 -21.82
N LYS A 196 -13.86 -20.28 -21.56
CA LYS A 196 -13.51 -21.30 -20.55
C LYS A 196 -12.24 -22.01 -21.01
N THR A 197 -11.19 -21.98 -20.21
CA THR A 197 -10.03 -22.88 -20.39
C THR A 197 -10.54 -24.31 -20.39
N GLY A 198 -10.39 -25.00 -21.52
CA GLY A 198 -10.71 -26.41 -21.66
C GLY A 198 -9.77 -27.27 -20.82
N THR A 199 -10.23 -28.46 -20.46
CA THR A 199 -9.43 -29.46 -19.74
C THR A 199 -8.20 -29.83 -20.57
N ASP A 200 -7.03 -29.93 -19.94
CA ASP A 200 -5.83 -30.44 -20.61
C ASP A 200 -6.11 -31.83 -21.22
N PRO A 201 -5.61 -32.12 -22.44
CA PRO A 201 -5.80 -33.41 -23.07
C PRO A 201 -5.04 -34.51 -22.28
N PRO A 202 -5.58 -35.75 -22.23
CA PRO A 202 -4.93 -36.85 -21.53
C PRO A 202 -3.60 -37.22 -22.20
N LEU A 203 -2.65 -37.66 -21.37
CA LEU A 203 -1.31 -38.15 -21.74
C LEU A 203 -1.39 -39.39 -22.64
#